data_AF-A0A9W7BP43-F1
#
_entry.id   AF-A0A9W7BP43-F1
#
_cell.length_a   1.000
_cell.length_b   1.000
_cell.length_c   1.000
_cell.angle_alpha   90.00
_cell.angle_beta   90.00
_cell.angle_gamma   90.00
#
_symmetry.space_group_name_H-M   'P 1'
#
loop_
_entity.id
_entity.type
_entity.pdbx_description
1 polymer ?
#
loop_
_entity_poly.entity_id
_entity_poly.type
_entity_poly.pdbx_seq_one_letter_code
_entity_poly.pdbx_strand_id
1 'polypeptide(L)'
;MADLDVLLDGLLGEIDNYMENNKIGYAKATIVTISLNLILQLFFVYVQYHNAGVVVMLKEALFVITFTKPGVDAYRVANGTKQRANTLVDPHNEMVLIRVLELLVECIPSTIIQAMALVSEHYSTLSALSLVSSLCTVAFISACISIEKDVSEKSRAESPNFYGLTPLESRSRTIGICICAFFISFFQLSAKAIACALCSVEGSTVLVVYIGAEVAIMFIYKIASGNFMYWWSLSSRRLRLLASVILRFAMKIIMDFTGMMFCRHPLEMGGAFYSLNIAFTPVVCLFLGSRYVAFTSDKERVEKADLQFVWKPSEVYGAIGLLIILQFFTFLLFVDLMMPSYKSTFMNFQSGSEFCIESFR
;
A
#
# COMPACT_ATOMS: atom_id res chain seq x y z
N MET A 1 14.20 -16.67 -2.57
CA MET A 1 15.62 -16.34 -2.31
C MET A 1 16.11 -15.38 -3.39
N ALA A 2 15.80 -15.61 -4.68
CA ALA A 2 16.11 -14.67 -5.76
C ALA A 2 15.42 -13.29 -5.66
N ASP A 3 14.18 -13.20 -5.14
CA ASP A 3 13.46 -11.92 -5.08
C ASP A 3 13.97 -10.93 -4.01
N LEU A 4 14.68 -11.42 -2.98
CA LEU A 4 15.13 -10.59 -1.86
C LEU A 4 16.48 -9.92 -2.16
N ASP A 5 17.38 -10.65 -2.82
CA ASP A 5 18.69 -10.12 -3.25
C ASP A 5 18.50 -8.99 -4.28
N VAL A 6 17.54 -9.10 -5.20
CA VAL A 6 17.24 -8.04 -6.19
C VAL A 6 16.70 -6.76 -5.54
N LEU A 7 15.93 -6.88 -4.46
CA LEU A 7 15.36 -5.74 -3.74
C LEU A 7 16.41 -5.02 -2.88
N LEU A 8 17.23 -5.78 -2.17
CA LEU A 8 18.29 -5.23 -1.33
C LEU A 8 19.41 -4.62 -2.18
N ASP A 9 19.85 -5.31 -3.24
CA ASP A 9 20.86 -4.80 -4.18
C ASP A 9 20.33 -3.61 -4.98
N GLY A 10 19.03 -3.59 -5.30
CA GLY A 10 18.37 -2.46 -5.96
C GLY A 10 18.31 -1.22 -5.06
N LEU A 11 17.91 -1.37 -3.79
CA LEU A 11 17.82 -0.26 -2.83
C LEU A 11 19.19 0.24 -2.37
N LEU A 12 20.14 -0.66 -2.13
CA LEU A 12 21.52 -0.28 -1.78
C LEU A 12 22.22 0.39 -2.97
N GLY A 13 22.09 -0.16 -4.17
CA GLY A 13 22.60 0.46 -5.39
C GLY A 13 21.96 1.82 -5.68
N GLU A 14 20.72 2.04 -5.27
CA GLU A 14 20.08 3.34 -5.36
C GLU A 14 20.60 4.35 -4.32
N ILE A 15 20.82 3.92 -3.07
CA ILE A 15 21.46 4.76 -2.06
C ILE A 15 22.85 5.18 -2.53
N ASP A 16 23.63 4.25 -3.08
CA ASP A 16 24.95 4.52 -3.65
C ASP A 16 24.83 5.53 -4.81
N ASN A 17 23.88 5.34 -5.72
CA ASN A 17 23.62 6.29 -6.79
C ASN A 17 23.22 7.68 -6.27
N TYR A 18 22.43 7.79 -5.19
CA TYR A 18 22.16 9.09 -4.58
C TYR A 18 23.40 9.71 -3.95
N MET A 19 24.23 8.93 -3.28
CA MET A 19 25.46 9.39 -2.65
C MET A 19 26.49 9.86 -3.70
N GLU A 20 26.67 9.11 -4.78
CA GLU A 20 27.56 9.46 -5.91
C GLU A 20 27.13 10.75 -6.60
N ASN A 21 25.83 10.98 -6.72
CA ASN A 21 25.27 12.20 -7.34
C ASN A 21 25.13 13.39 -6.36
N ASN A 22 25.71 13.31 -5.15
CA ASN A 22 25.59 14.32 -4.07
C ASN A 22 24.15 14.59 -3.59
N LYS A 23 23.24 13.64 -3.78
CA LYS A 23 21.81 13.73 -3.43
C LYS A 23 21.55 13.19 -2.02
N ILE A 24 22.27 13.76 -1.06
CA ILE A 24 22.33 13.26 0.33
C ILE A 24 20.94 13.27 1.00
N GLY A 25 20.04 14.18 0.60
CA GLY A 25 18.69 14.28 1.14
C GLY A 25 17.85 13.02 0.87
N TYR A 26 17.81 12.57 -0.38
CA TYR A 26 17.06 11.36 -0.76
C TYR A 26 17.69 10.09 -0.18
N ALA A 27 19.02 9.98 -0.20
CA ALA A 27 19.74 8.87 0.45
C ALA A 27 19.39 8.74 1.93
N LYS A 28 19.44 9.85 2.69
CA LYS A 28 19.08 9.87 4.12
C LYS A 28 17.63 9.49 4.34
N ALA A 29 16.71 10.00 3.53
CA ALA A 29 15.29 9.69 3.65
C ALA A 29 15.03 8.19 3.45
N THR A 30 15.63 7.57 2.43
CA THR A 30 15.53 6.12 2.17
C THR A 30 16.15 5.28 3.28
N ILE A 31 17.31 5.66 3.81
CA ILE A 31 17.92 4.95 4.95
C ILE A 31 17.01 5.01 6.19
N VAL A 32 16.36 6.16 6.43
CA VAL A 32 15.45 6.34 7.57
C VAL A 32 14.22 5.43 7.43
N THR A 33 13.61 5.31 6.24
CA THR A 33 12.43 4.46 6.03
C THR A 33 12.76 2.98 6.23
N ILE A 34 13.88 2.50 5.68
CA ILE A 34 14.36 1.11 5.89
C ILE A 34 14.67 0.85 7.37
N SER A 35 15.40 1.76 8.01
CA SER A 35 15.79 1.60 9.42
C SER A 35 14.56 1.58 10.34
N LEU A 36 13.58 2.44 10.07
CA LEU A 36 12.34 2.48 10.83
C LEU A 36 11.52 1.20 10.63
N ASN A 37 11.43 0.67 9.42
CA ASN A 37 10.75 -0.59 9.14
C ASN A 37 11.40 -1.75 9.91
N LEU A 38 12.74 -1.84 9.90
CA LEU A 38 13.48 -2.85 10.65
C LEU A 38 13.19 -2.79 12.15
N ILE A 39 13.23 -1.59 12.74
CA ILE A 39 12.93 -1.38 14.17
C ILE A 39 11.50 -1.82 14.50
N LEU A 40 10.52 -1.43 13.69
CA LEU A 40 9.12 -1.75 13.93
C LEU A 40 8.83 -3.26 13.74
N GLN A 41 9.46 -3.92 12.77
CA GLN A 41 9.36 -5.36 12.60
C GLN A 41 9.98 -6.13 13.77
N LEU A 42 11.14 -5.68 14.28
CA LEU A 42 11.75 -6.25 15.48
C LEU A 42 10.86 -6.06 16.71
N PHE A 43 10.23 -4.89 16.85
CA PHE A 43 9.26 -4.66 17.91
C PHE A 43 8.05 -5.58 17.78
N PHE A 44 7.52 -5.78 16.58
CA PHE A 44 6.43 -6.72 16.32
C PHE A 44 6.83 -8.16 16.69
N VAL A 45 8.02 -8.61 16.29
CA VAL A 45 8.55 -9.94 16.67
C VAL A 45 8.66 -10.09 18.19
N TYR A 46 9.15 -9.07 18.89
CA TYR A 46 9.17 -9.06 20.35
C TYR A 46 7.77 -9.23 20.93
N VAL A 47 6.80 -8.42 20.48
CA VAL A 47 5.40 -8.50 20.95
C VAL A 47 4.79 -9.87 20.67
N GLN A 48 5.02 -10.45 19.50
CA GLN A 48 4.47 -11.75 19.08
C GLN A 48 5.11 -12.94 19.82
N TYR A 49 6.42 -12.89 20.12
CA TYR A 49 7.19 -14.06 20.59
C TYR A 49 7.79 -13.94 22.00
N HIS A 50 7.65 -12.81 22.71
CA HIS A 50 8.23 -12.66 24.07
C HIS A 50 7.76 -13.74 25.06
N ASN A 51 6.53 -14.25 24.92
CA ASN A 51 5.97 -15.32 25.76
C ASN A 51 6.21 -16.74 25.20
N ALA A 52 6.74 -16.87 23.99
CA ALA A 52 7.00 -18.16 23.33
C ALA A 52 8.42 -18.71 23.62
N GLY A 53 9.27 -17.92 24.29
CA GLY A 53 10.63 -18.30 24.69
C GLY A 53 11.72 -17.52 23.94
N VAL A 54 12.81 -17.19 24.65
CA VAL A 54 13.87 -16.31 24.15
C VAL A 54 14.55 -16.84 22.88
N VAL A 55 14.82 -18.15 22.80
CA VAL A 55 15.46 -18.77 21.62
C VAL A 55 14.59 -18.62 20.37
N VAL A 56 13.28 -18.78 20.52
CA VAL A 56 12.32 -18.59 19.44
C VAL A 56 12.31 -17.14 19.00
N MET A 57 12.17 -16.22 19.95
CA MET A 57 12.15 -14.79 19.66
C MET A 57 13.43 -14.32 18.95
N LEU A 58 14.61 -14.77 19.40
CA LEU A 58 15.88 -14.43 18.75
C LEU A 58 15.99 -15.01 17.33
N LYS A 59 15.45 -16.21 17.10
CA LYS A 59 15.39 -16.79 15.76
C LYS A 59 14.51 -15.97 14.82
N GLU A 60 13.35 -15.53 15.29
CA GLU A 60 12.46 -14.67 14.49
C GLU A 60 13.08 -13.29 14.25
N ALA A 61 13.79 -12.74 15.23
CA ALA A 61 14.53 -11.49 15.09
C ALA A 61 15.66 -11.62 14.05
N LEU A 62 16.35 -12.75 14.02
CA LEU A 62 17.37 -13.04 13.00
C LEU A 62 16.77 -13.05 11.58
N PHE A 63 15.57 -13.63 11.41
CA PHE A 63 14.88 -13.59 10.11
C PHE A 63 14.53 -12.16 9.68
N VAL A 64 14.18 -11.27 10.61
CA VAL A 64 13.94 -9.85 10.32
C VAL A 64 15.24 -9.13 9.94
N ILE A 65 16.33 -9.30 10.71
CA ILE A 65 17.63 -8.65 10.44
C ILE A 65 18.23 -9.09 9.11
N THR A 66 18.04 -10.36 8.75
CA THR A 66 18.49 -10.90 7.46
C THR A 66 17.52 -10.63 6.31
N PHE A 67 16.43 -9.87 6.55
CA PHE A 67 15.34 -9.60 5.61
C PHE A 67 14.63 -10.87 5.08
N THR A 68 14.89 -12.04 5.64
CA THR A 68 14.32 -13.32 5.18
C THR A 68 12.94 -13.63 5.75
N LYS A 69 12.49 -12.88 6.77
CA LYS A 69 11.20 -13.06 7.46
C LYS A 69 10.02 -13.22 6.50
N PRO A 70 9.86 -12.38 5.45
CA PRO A 70 8.68 -12.50 4.61
C PRO A 70 8.64 -13.81 3.79
N GLY A 71 9.80 -14.33 3.39
CA GLY A 71 9.89 -15.63 2.73
C GLY A 71 9.64 -16.81 3.68
N VAL A 72 10.14 -16.71 4.91
CA VAL A 72 9.91 -17.70 5.97
C VAL A 72 8.43 -17.78 6.34
N ASP A 73 7.76 -16.64 6.45
CA ASP A 73 6.33 -16.59 6.77
C ASP A 73 5.47 -17.12 5.64
N ALA A 74 5.77 -16.75 4.38
CA ALA A 74 5.09 -17.33 3.22
C ALA A 74 5.23 -18.86 3.18
N TYR A 75 6.43 -19.38 3.48
CA TYR A 75 6.66 -20.82 3.57
C TYR A 75 5.82 -21.47 4.70
N ARG A 76 5.68 -20.81 5.86
CA ARG A 76 4.87 -21.34 6.98
C ARG A 76 3.39 -21.38 6.64
N VAL A 77 2.88 -20.34 5.98
CA VAL A 77 1.49 -20.25 5.51
C VAL A 77 1.22 -21.32 4.46
N ALA A 78 2.10 -21.48 3.47
CA ALA A 78 1.97 -22.50 2.43
C ALA A 78 1.97 -23.93 2.98
N ASN A 79 2.72 -24.19 4.05
CA ASN A 79 2.74 -25.50 4.72
C ASN A 79 1.61 -25.70 5.74
N GLY A 80 0.69 -24.74 5.90
CA GLY A 80 -0.40 -24.85 6.88
C GLY A 80 0.08 -24.96 8.33
N THR A 81 1.17 -24.27 8.66
CA THR A 81 1.73 -24.29 10.02
C THR A 81 0.70 -23.76 11.02
N LYS A 82 0.41 -24.53 12.07
CA LYS A 82 -0.53 -24.10 13.11
C LYS A 82 0.07 -23.01 13.98
N GLN A 83 -0.78 -22.17 14.56
CA GLN A 83 -0.37 -21.17 15.54
C GLN A 83 0.37 -21.83 16.71
N ARG A 84 1.51 -21.26 17.08
CA ARG A 84 2.33 -21.72 18.19
C ARG A 84 1.67 -21.31 19.51
N ALA A 85 1.83 -22.13 20.55
CA ALA A 85 1.42 -21.75 21.90
C ALA A 85 2.13 -20.44 22.33
N ASN A 86 1.41 -19.58 23.06
CA ASN A 86 1.90 -18.29 23.56
C ASN A 86 2.25 -17.24 22.49
N THR A 87 1.75 -17.35 21.26
CA THR A 87 1.80 -16.27 20.25
C THR A 87 0.43 -15.59 20.11
N LEU A 88 0.41 -14.32 19.71
CA LEU A 88 -0.83 -13.52 19.67
C LEU A 88 -1.65 -13.79 18.40
N VAL A 89 -0.99 -13.89 17.26
CA VAL A 89 -1.64 -14.12 15.95
C VAL A 89 -1.20 -15.43 15.31
N ASP A 90 -2.03 -15.97 14.43
CA ASP A 90 -1.71 -17.12 13.59
C ASP A 90 -0.72 -16.75 12.46
N PRO A 91 -0.01 -17.73 11.86
CA PRO A 91 1.04 -17.45 10.88
C PRO A 91 0.58 -16.66 9.64
N HIS A 92 -0.68 -16.81 9.22
CA HIS A 92 -1.20 -16.07 8.07
C HIS A 92 -1.42 -14.59 8.42
N ASN A 93 -2.07 -14.32 9.55
CA ASN A 93 -2.21 -12.94 10.02
C ASN A 93 -0.87 -12.30 10.40
N GLU A 94 0.09 -13.07 10.91
CA GLU A 94 1.47 -12.60 11.14
C GLU A 94 2.12 -12.11 9.84
N MET A 95 2.06 -12.92 8.79
CA MET A 95 2.58 -12.57 7.47
C MET A 95 1.92 -11.29 6.92
N VAL A 96 0.59 -11.21 6.96
CA VAL A 96 -0.15 -10.04 6.47
C VAL A 96 0.23 -8.79 7.26
N LEU A 97 0.32 -8.86 8.59
CA LEU A 97 0.69 -7.71 9.42
C LEU A 97 2.12 -7.21 9.14
N ILE A 98 3.08 -8.13 8.96
CA ILE A 98 4.45 -7.76 8.59
C ILE A 98 4.48 -7.11 7.21
N ARG A 99 3.76 -7.66 6.22
CA ARG A 99 3.69 -7.07 4.86
C ARG A 99 2.99 -5.71 4.85
N VAL A 100 1.93 -5.54 5.62
CA VAL A 100 1.23 -4.25 5.79
C VAL A 100 2.17 -3.21 6.39
N LEU A 101 2.96 -3.60 7.40
CA LEU A 101 3.96 -2.72 8.01
C LEU A 101 5.07 -2.33 7.01
N GLU A 102 5.59 -3.32 6.27
CA GLU A 102 6.61 -3.14 5.22
C GLU A 102 6.12 -2.17 4.13
N LEU A 103 4.90 -2.38 3.62
CA LEU A 103 4.26 -1.49 2.65
C LEU A 103 4.13 -0.05 3.15
N LEU A 104 3.68 0.12 4.40
CA LEU A 104 3.41 1.44 4.97
C LEU A 104 4.68 2.25 5.27
N VAL A 105 5.68 1.60 5.87
CA VAL A 105 6.82 2.28 6.47
C VAL A 105 7.99 2.39 5.50
N GLU A 106 8.18 1.40 4.63
CA GLU A 106 9.29 1.35 3.70
C GLU A 106 8.82 1.57 2.27
N CYS A 107 7.99 0.68 1.72
CA CYS A 107 7.83 0.63 0.28
C CYS A 107 7.10 1.85 -0.30
N ILE A 108 5.99 2.29 0.31
CA ILE A 108 5.24 3.47 -0.15
C ILE A 108 6.08 4.75 0.00
N PRO A 109 6.66 5.07 1.17
CA PRO A 109 7.55 6.23 1.32
C PRO A 109 8.75 6.22 0.36
N SER A 110 9.43 5.08 0.20
CA SER A 110 10.57 4.96 -0.72
C SER A 110 10.15 5.18 -2.17
N THR A 111 8.99 4.68 -2.59
CA THR A 111 8.43 4.94 -3.93
C THR A 111 8.14 6.43 -4.15
N ILE A 112 7.64 7.14 -3.13
CA ILE A 112 7.42 8.60 -3.21
C ILE A 112 8.76 9.33 -3.34
N ILE A 113 9.76 8.96 -2.53
CA ILE A 113 11.12 9.54 -2.58
C ILE A 113 11.75 9.35 -3.97
N GLN A 114 11.67 8.13 -4.52
CA GLN A 114 12.12 7.81 -5.88
C GLN A 114 11.41 8.68 -6.94
N ALA A 115 10.08 8.83 -6.82
CA ALA A 115 9.31 9.66 -7.74
C ALA A 115 9.68 11.15 -7.62
N MET A 116 9.95 11.64 -6.41
CA MET A 116 10.40 13.02 -6.16
C MET A 116 11.76 13.29 -6.81
N ALA A 117 12.71 12.36 -6.67
CA ALA A 117 14.01 12.45 -7.33
C ALA A 117 13.87 12.43 -8.86
N LEU A 118 12.97 11.60 -9.39
CA LEU A 118 12.69 11.53 -10.84
C LEU A 118 12.10 12.84 -11.40
N VAL A 119 11.23 13.53 -10.65
CA VAL A 119 10.57 14.76 -11.10
C VAL A 119 11.49 15.98 -11.00
N SER A 120 12.33 16.03 -9.97
CA SER A 120 13.10 17.25 -9.65
C SER A 120 14.45 17.33 -10.35
N GLU A 121 14.97 16.19 -10.80
CA GLU A 121 16.35 16.05 -11.26
C GLU A 121 16.44 15.38 -12.63
N HIS A 122 17.63 15.38 -13.23
CA HIS A 122 17.81 14.67 -14.50
C HIS A 122 17.63 13.16 -14.30
N TYR A 123 16.68 12.59 -15.04
CA TYR A 123 16.39 11.16 -15.01
C TYR A 123 17.63 10.35 -15.41
N SER A 124 18.09 9.46 -14.54
CA SER A 124 18.99 8.36 -14.92
C SER A 124 18.15 7.12 -15.24
N THR A 125 18.62 6.29 -16.16
CA THR A 125 17.96 5.01 -16.50
C THR A 125 17.88 4.10 -15.27
N LEU A 126 18.89 4.14 -14.40
CA LEU A 126 18.95 3.35 -13.17
C LEU A 126 17.87 3.77 -12.17
N SER A 127 17.66 5.08 -11.97
CA SER A 127 16.60 5.59 -11.07
C SER A 127 15.20 5.22 -11.57
N ALA A 128 14.97 5.27 -12.88
CA ALA A 128 13.69 4.85 -13.46
C ALA A 128 13.45 3.33 -13.29
N LEU A 129 14.48 2.50 -13.49
CA LEU A 129 14.38 1.06 -13.28
C LEU A 129 14.14 0.71 -11.80
N SER A 130 14.79 1.41 -10.87
CA SER A 130 14.56 1.21 -9.43
C SER A 130 13.12 1.56 -9.03
N LEU A 131 12.59 2.69 -9.53
CA LEU A 131 11.19 3.06 -9.30
C LEU A 131 10.24 1.99 -9.84
N VAL A 132 10.44 1.52 -11.07
CA VAL A 132 9.59 0.46 -11.66
C VAL A 132 9.66 -0.84 -10.86
N SER A 133 10.85 -1.24 -10.40
CA SER A 133 11.04 -2.42 -9.56
C SER A 133 10.28 -2.30 -8.23
N SER A 134 10.36 -1.13 -7.61
CA SER A 134 9.67 -0.83 -6.35
C SER A 134 8.15 -0.86 -6.53
N LEU A 135 7.65 -0.25 -7.62
CA LEU A 135 6.24 -0.28 -8.00
C LEU A 135 5.74 -1.72 -8.21
N CYS A 136 6.51 -2.55 -8.91
CA CYS A 136 6.19 -3.97 -9.12
C CYS A 136 6.13 -4.75 -7.80
N THR A 137 7.08 -4.52 -6.90
CA THR A 137 7.11 -5.19 -5.59
C THR A 137 5.86 -4.86 -4.76
N VAL A 138 5.51 -3.58 -4.64
CA VAL A 138 4.32 -3.15 -3.90
C VAL A 138 3.05 -3.72 -4.53
N ALA A 139 2.95 -3.64 -5.86
CA ALA A 139 1.81 -4.17 -6.59
C ALA A 139 1.65 -5.69 -6.39
N PHE A 140 2.76 -6.43 -6.38
CA PHE A 140 2.78 -7.86 -6.13
C PHE A 140 2.32 -8.20 -4.71
N ILE A 141 2.88 -7.56 -3.68
CA ILE A 141 2.48 -7.78 -2.28
C ILE A 141 0.98 -7.46 -2.08
N SER A 142 0.51 -6.35 -2.64
CA SER A 142 -0.89 -5.91 -2.58
C SER A 142 -1.84 -6.93 -3.22
N ALA A 143 -1.49 -7.43 -4.41
CA ALA A 143 -2.25 -8.44 -5.11
C ALA A 143 -2.27 -9.77 -4.33
N CYS A 144 -1.12 -10.23 -3.82
CA CYS A 144 -1.03 -11.45 -3.02
C CYS A 144 -1.95 -11.40 -1.80
N ILE A 145 -1.89 -10.34 -0.99
CA ILE A 145 -2.76 -10.20 0.20
C ILE A 145 -4.24 -10.26 -0.20
N SER A 146 -4.62 -9.55 -1.26
CA SER A 146 -6.01 -9.49 -1.71
C SER A 146 -6.53 -10.85 -2.21
N ILE A 147 -5.73 -11.53 -3.05
CA ILE A 147 -6.11 -12.80 -3.67
C ILE A 147 -6.07 -13.94 -2.67
N GLU A 148 -5.06 -14.01 -1.79
CA GLU A 148 -4.99 -15.03 -0.75
C GLU A 148 -6.21 -14.98 0.16
N LYS A 149 -6.60 -13.77 0.60
CA LYS A 149 -7.82 -13.62 1.40
C LYS A 149 -9.07 -14.04 0.62
N ASP A 150 -9.22 -13.60 -0.63
CA ASP A 150 -10.40 -13.94 -1.43
C ASP A 150 -10.51 -15.42 -1.82
N VAL A 151 -9.39 -16.11 -2.00
CA VAL A 151 -9.36 -17.53 -2.37
C VAL A 151 -9.40 -18.47 -1.16
N SER A 152 -8.95 -18.01 0.01
CA SER A 152 -8.89 -18.85 1.21
C SER A 152 -10.24 -19.46 1.61
N GLU A 153 -10.24 -20.77 1.87
CA GLU A 153 -11.43 -21.51 2.31
C GLU A 153 -12.02 -20.92 3.58
N LYS A 154 -11.14 -20.56 4.54
CA LYS A 154 -11.53 -19.94 5.81
C LYS A 154 -12.30 -18.64 5.59
N SER A 155 -11.78 -17.72 4.77
CA SER A 155 -12.45 -16.42 4.57
C SER A 155 -13.75 -16.58 3.79
N ARG A 156 -13.81 -17.48 2.80
CA ARG A 156 -15.06 -17.82 2.09
C ARG A 156 -16.12 -18.45 2.99
N ALA A 157 -15.71 -19.24 3.98
CA ALA A 157 -16.61 -19.80 4.97
C ALA A 157 -17.09 -18.74 5.99
N GLU A 158 -16.20 -17.86 6.43
CA GLU A 158 -16.52 -16.79 7.40
C GLU A 158 -17.39 -15.68 6.80
N SER A 159 -17.22 -15.36 5.52
CA SER A 159 -17.94 -14.26 4.87
C SER A 159 -18.22 -14.57 3.39
N PRO A 160 -19.14 -15.51 3.11
CA PRO A 160 -19.43 -16.00 1.75
C PRO A 160 -20.04 -14.94 0.85
N ASN A 161 -20.68 -13.91 1.42
CA ASN A 161 -21.25 -12.81 0.64
C ASN A 161 -20.20 -11.78 0.18
N PHE A 162 -18.97 -11.86 0.71
CA PHE A 162 -17.90 -10.91 0.41
C PHE A 162 -16.72 -11.56 -0.33
N TYR A 163 -16.22 -12.70 0.17
CA TYR A 163 -15.11 -13.44 -0.41
C TYR A 163 -15.61 -14.50 -1.37
N GLY A 164 -14.92 -14.67 -2.50
CA GLY A 164 -15.37 -15.51 -3.61
C GLY A 164 -15.44 -14.77 -4.94
N LEU A 165 -14.89 -13.55 -4.99
CA LEU A 165 -14.83 -12.73 -6.19
C LEU A 165 -14.06 -13.44 -7.32
N THR A 166 -12.99 -14.14 -6.94
CA THR A 166 -12.14 -14.92 -7.84
C THR A 166 -12.80 -16.27 -8.12
N PRO A 167 -13.20 -16.57 -9.36
CA PRO A 167 -13.71 -17.88 -9.74
C PRO A 167 -12.59 -18.92 -9.65
N LEU A 168 -12.88 -20.07 -9.05
CA LEU A 168 -11.92 -21.19 -8.94
C LEU A 168 -12.11 -22.25 -10.03
N GLU A 169 -13.27 -22.26 -10.69
CA GLU A 169 -13.61 -23.22 -11.74
C GLU A 169 -12.78 -23.02 -13.01
N SER A 170 -12.44 -21.77 -13.32
CA SER A 170 -11.72 -21.40 -14.55
C SER A 170 -10.36 -20.82 -14.23
N ARG A 171 -9.31 -21.61 -14.48
CA ARG A 171 -7.91 -21.22 -14.29
C ARG A 171 -7.57 -19.90 -15.00
N SER A 172 -8.07 -19.70 -16.22
CA SER A 172 -7.82 -18.47 -16.99
C SER A 172 -8.42 -17.23 -16.33
N ARG A 173 -9.64 -17.33 -15.78
CA ARG A 173 -10.27 -16.22 -15.07
C ARG A 173 -9.57 -15.94 -13.74
N THR A 174 -9.16 -16.98 -13.01
CA THR A 174 -8.36 -16.82 -11.78
C THR A 174 -7.07 -16.06 -12.06
N ILE A 175 -6.28 -16.51 -13.05
CA ILE A 175 -5.02 -15.86 -13.45
C ILE A 175 -5.29 -14.43 -13.91
N GLY A 176 -6.33 -14.22 -14.72
CA GLY A 176 -6.71 -12.89 -15.19
C GLY A 176 -7.01 -11.92 -14.04
N ILE A 177 -7.70 -12.36 -12.99
CA ILE A 177 -7.97 -11.54 -11.79
C ILE A 177 -6.69 -11.27 -11.00
N CYS A 178 -5.79 -12.24 -10.84
CA CYS A 178 -4.49 -12.01 -10.22
C CYS A 178 -3.69 -10.94 -10.97
N ILE A 179 -3.65 -11.02 -12.30
CA ILE A 179 -2.99 -10.03 -13.16
C ILE A 179 -3.66 -8.67 -13.03
N CYS A 180 -5.00 -8.60 -13.04
CA CYS A 180 -5.72 -7.35 -12.85
C CYS A 180 -5.47 -6.74 -11.47
N ALA A 181 -5.44 -7.54 -10.40
CA ALA A 181 -5.15 -7.06 -9.04
C ALA A 181 -3.76 -6.42 -8.94
N PHE A 182 -2.77 -7.03 -9.60
CA PHE A 182 -1.43 -6.48 -9.74
C PHE A 182 -1.46 -5.15 -10.47
N PHE A 183 -2.05 -5.08 -11.66
CA PHE A 183 -2.05 -3.86 -12.47
C PHE A 183 -2.89 -2.73 -11.87
N ILE A 184 -4.01 -3.04 -11.20
CA ILE A 184 -4.77 -2.05 -10.42
C ILE A 184 -3.86 -1.41 -9.39
N SER A 185 -3.10 -2.22 -8.65
CA SER A 185 -2.18 -1.71 -7.63
C SER A 185 -1.01 -0.93 -8.23
N PHE A 186 -0.44 -1.43 -9.33
CA PHE A 186 0.67 -0.79 -10.02
C PHE A 186 0.30 0.60 -10.57
N PHE A 187 -0.83 0.72 -11.27
CA PHE A 187 -1.26 1.99 -11.86
C PHE A 187 -1.73 2.99 -10.79
N GLN A 188 -2.46 2.52 -9.77
CA GLN A 188 -2.85 3.36 -8.64
C GLN A 188 -1.62 3.95 -7.93
N LEU A 189 -0.61 3.11 -7.66
CA LEU A 189 0.62 3.54 -7.00
C LEU A 189 1.44 4.49 -7.86
N SER A 190 1.58 4.18 -9.15
CA SER A 190 2.27 5.04 -10.11
C SER A 190 1.63 6.44 -10.16
N ALA A 191 0.29 6.49 -10.25
CA ALA A 191 -0.45 7.75 -10.31
C ALA A 191 -0.28 8.56 -9.02
N LYS A 192 -0.37 7.91 -7.85
CA LYS A 192 -0.20 8.57 -6.55
C LYS A 192 1.24 9.00 -6.29
N ALA A 193 2.24 8.20 -6.66
CA ALA A 193 3.65 8.52 -6.49
C ALA A 193 4.04 9.74 -7.33
N ILE A 194 3.64 9.76 -8.61
CA ILE A 194 3.86 10.92 -9.50
C ILE A 194 3.11 12.15 -8.96
N ALA A 195 1.85 12.00 -8.53
CA ALA A 195 1.08 13.12 -7.97
C ALA A 195 1.73 13.70 -6.71
N CYS A 196 2.25 12.85 -5.81
CA CYS A 196 3.00 13.28 -4.63
C CYS A 196 4.29 14.00 -5.03
N ALA A 197 5.02 13.47 -6.02
CA ALA A 197 6.24 14.09 -6.52
C ALA A 197 5.99 15.46 -7.12
N LEU A 198 4.99 15.60 -8.00
CA LEU A 198 4.58 16.88 -8.59
C LEU A 198 4.14 17.90 -7.52
N CYS A 199 3.39 17.44 -6.51
CA CYS A 199 2.95 18.27 -5.40
C CYS A 199 4.12 18.74 -4.51
N SER A 200 5.13 17.89 -4.32
CA SER A 200 6.28 18.18 -3.45
C SER A 200 7.15 19.33 -3.96
N VAL A 201 7.11 19.62 -5.26
CA VAL A 201 7.83 20.72 -5.91
C VAL A 201 7.40 22.09 -5.39
N GLU A 202 6.12 22.24 -5.01
CA GLU A 202 5.64 23.48 -4.38
C GLU A 202 6.11 23.62 -2.91
N GLY A 203 6.55 22.52 -2.30
CA GLY A 203 7.03 22.45 -0.93
C GLY A 203 6.45 21.27 -0.14
N SER A 204 7.18 20.84 0.87
CA SER A 204 6.80 19.71 1.74
C SER A 204 5.49 19.94 2.49
N THR A 205 5.16 21.19 2.83
CA THR A 205 3.89 21.55 3.48
C THR A 205 2.69 21.18 2.60
N VAL A 206 2.77 21.39 1.29
CA VAL A 206 1.66 21.09 0.37
C VAL A 206 1.42 19.58 0.29
N LEU A 207 2.50 18.79 0.24
CA LEU A 207 2.44 17.34 0.28
C LEU A 207 1.79 16.82 1.57
N VAL A 208 2.19 17.34 2.73
CA VAL A 208 1.63 16.95 4.04
C VAL A 208 0.15 17.33 4.14
N VAL A 209 -0.23 18.52 3.65
CA VAL A 209 -1.64 18.94 3.63
C VAL A 209 -2.47 18.04 2.71
N TYR A 210 -1.94 17.67 1.53
CA TYR A 210 -2.63 16.77 0.61
C TYR A 210 -2.91 15.40 1.22
N ILE A 211 -1.86 14.71 1.71
CA ILE A 211 -2.00 13.38 2.33
C ILE A 211 -2.87 13.47 3.59
N GLY A 212 -2.64 14.51 4.41
CA GLY A 212 -3.40 14.76 5.62
C GLY A 212 -4.89 14.99 5.36
N ALA A 213 -5.24 15.72 4.30
CA ALA A 213 -6.64 15.94 3.90
C ALA A 213 -7.33 14.64 3.49
N GLU A 214 -6.69 13.78 2.70
CA GLU A 214 -7.27 12.50 2.29
C GLU A 214 -7.51 11.56 3.49
N VAL A 215 -6.57 11.54 4.45
CA VAL A 215 -6.72 10.80 5.71
C VAL A 215 -7.84 11.39 6.56
N ALA A 216 -7.88 12.72 6.71
CA ALA A 216 -8.90 13.41 7.50
C ALA A 216 -10.32 13.15 6.97
N ILE A 217 -10.51 13.15 5.65
CA ILE A 217 -11.79 12.82 5.02
C ILE A 217 -12.26 11.42 5.43
N MET A 218 -11.34 10.42 5.41
CA MET A 218 -11.69 9.07 5.84
C MET A 218 -12.03 9.02 7.34
N PHE A 219 -11.26 9.70 8.18
CA PHE A 219 -11.54 9.75 9.62
C PHE A 219 -12.91 10.37 9.90
N ILE A 220 -13.24 11.49 9.25
CA ILE A 220 -14.56 12.13 9.35
C ILE A 220 -15.65 11.15 8.90
N TYR A 221 -15.47 10.48 7.76
CA TYR A 221 -16.41 9.46 7.27
C TYR A 221 -16.63 8.33 8.28
N LYS A 222 -15.56 7.79 8.88
CA LYS A 222 -15.64 6.69 9.86
C LYS A 222 -16.22 7.13 11.20
N ILE A 223 -15.99 8.37 11.63
CA ILE A 223 -16.61 8.95 12.82
C ILE A 223 -18.11 9.17 12.57
N ALA A 224 -18.48 9.77 11.43
CA ALA A 224 -19.86 10.05 11.07
C ALA A 224 -20.71 8.76 10.91
N SER A 225 -20.10 7.69 10.40
CA SER A 225 -20.74 6.37 10.30
C SER A 225 -20.75 5.57 11.60
N GLY A 226 -20.23 6.10 12.71
CA GLY A 226 -20.19 5.41 14.00
C GLY A 226 -19.26 4.18 14.05
N ASN A 227 -18.47 3.95 13.01
CA ASN A 227 -17.62 2.76 12.81
C ASN A 227 -16.12 3.11 12.84
N PHE A 228 -15.76 4.10 13.67
CA PHE A 228 -14.36 4.52 13.79
C PHE A 228 -13.51 3.45 14.47
N MET A 229 -14.00 2.92 15.61
CA MET A 229 -13.30 1.93 16.43
C MET A 229 -13.01 0.66 15.63
N TYR A 230 -11.74 0.29 15.56
CA TYR A 230 -11.31 -0.97 14.94
C TYR A 230 -11.91 -2.17 15.66
N TRP A 231 -12.12 -3.27 14.92
CA TRP A 231 -12.84 -4.44 15.41
C TRP A 231 -12.05 -5.30 16.41
N TRP A 232 -10.77 -5.00 16.66
CA TRP A 232 -9.97 -5.73 17.65
C TRP A 232 -10.46 -5.49 19.08
N SER A 233 -10.66 -6.59 19.80
CA SER A 233 -11.08 -6.60 21.20
C SER A 233 -9.90 -6.29 22.13
N LEU A 234 -9.71 -5.00 22.41
CA LEU A 234 -8.75 -4.53 23.41
C LEU A 234 -9.45 -4.23 24.74
N SER A 235 -8.83 -4.66 25.84
CA SER A 235 -9.41 -4.55 27.20
C SER A 235 -9.60 -3.10 27.66
N SER A 236 -8.72 -2.18 27.24
CA SER A 236 -8.81 -0.78 27.63
C SER A 236 -9.32 0.11 26.48
N ARG A 237 -10.28 0.99 26.79
CA ARG A 237 -10.88 1.91 25.81
C ARG A 237 -9.84 2.84 25.18
N ARG A 238 -8.84 3.29 25.94
CA ARG A 238 -7.77 4.18 25.45
C ARG A 238 -6.86 3.45 24.46
N LEU A 239 -6.43 2.23 24.77
CA LEU A 239 -5.62 1.43 23.83
C LEU A 239 -6.42 1.09 22.57
N ARG A 240 -7.71 0.78 22.71
CA ARG A 240 -8.59 0.54 21.56
C ARG A 240 -8.68 1.74 20.63
N LEU A 241 -8.85 2.94 21.18
CA LEU A 241 -8.87 4.17 20.38
C LEU A 241 -7.53 4.40 19.69
N LEU A 242 -6.41 4.26 20.40
CA LEU A 242 -5.08 4.45 19.85
C LEU A 242 -4.79 3.47 18.70
N ALA A 243 -5.04 2.17 18.93
CA ALA A 243 -4.90 1.13 17.91
C ALA A 243 -5.79 1.43 16.70
N SER A 244 -7.01 1.93 16.94
CA SER A 244 -7.92 2.32 15.89
C SER A 244 -7.39 3.45 15.02
N VAL A 245 -6.84 4.52 15.62
CA VAL A 245 -6.25 5.62 14.87
C VAL A 245 -5.10 5.12 14.00
N ILE A 246 -4.19 4.30 14.57
CA ILE A 246 -3.01 3.79 13.88
C ILE A 246 -3.39 2.87 12.73
N LEU A 247 -4.25 1.88 12.97
CA LEU A 247 -4.63 0.89 11.95
C LEU A 247 -5.47 1.52 10.84
N ARG A 248 -6.39 2.42 11.18
CA ARG A 248 -7.18 3.16 10.19
C ARG A 248 -6.29 4.06 9.34
N PHE A 249 -5.31 4.73 9.94
CA PHE A 249 -4.30 5.50 9.21
C PHE A 249 -3.50 4.60 8.27
N ALA A 250 -2.94 3.50 8.78
CA ALA A 250 -2.15 2.54 8.02
C ALA A 250 -2.92 2.00 6.80
N MET A 251 -4.12 1.48 7.02
CA MET A 251 -4.96 0.92 5.96
C MET A 251 -5.42 1.98 4.97
N LYS A 252 -5.58 3.23 5.39
CA LYS A 252 -5.91 4.34 4.48
C LYS A 252 -4.76 4.67 3.54
N ILE A 253 -3.55 4.83 4.09
CA ILE A 253 -2.36 5.08 3.27
C ILE A 253 -2.16 3.92 2.29
N ILE A 254 -2.27 2.68 2.75
CA ILE A 254 -2.13 1.51 1.87
C ILE A 254 -3.23 1.53 0.80
N MET A 255 -4.50 1.72 1.15
CA MET A 255 -5.58 1.78 0.16
C MET A 255 -5.37 2.90 -0.86
N ASP A 256 -4.98 4.10 -0.42
CA ASP A 256 -4.80 5.24 -1.32
C ASP A 256 -3.72 4.97 -2.37
N PHE A 257 -2.60 4.42 -1.93
CA PHE A 257 -1.44 4.20 -2.79
C PHE A 257 -1.55 2.89 -3.58
N THR A 258 -2.04 1.80 -3.02
CA THR A 258 -2.04 0.49 -3.69
C THR A 258 -3.39 0.09 -4.25
N GLY A 259 -4.49 0.75 -3.89
CA GLY A 259 -5.83 0.31 -4.31
C GLY A 259 -6.13 -1.15 -3.96
N MET A 260 -5.55 -1.64 -2.86
CA MET A 260 -5.66 -3.04 -2.44
C MET A 260 -7.13 -3.43 -2.23
N MET A 261 -7.60 -4.42 -2.98
CA MET A 261 -9.01 -4.83 -2.97
C MET A 261 -9.47 -5.35 -1.61
N PHE A 262 -8.56 -5.89 -0.80
CA PHE A 262 -8.84 -6.28 0.58
C PHE A 262 -9.47 -5.13 1.40
N CYS A 263 -9.05 -3.88 1.17
CA CYS A 263 -9.54 -2.71 1.91
C CYS A 263 -11.02 -2.40 1.67
N ARG A 264 -11.63 -3.01 0.64
CA ARG A 264 -13.06 -2.91 0.32
C ARG A 264 -13.95 -3.54 1.39
N HIS A 265 -13.40 -4.38 2.26
CA HIS A 265 -14.14 -5.04 3.33
C HIS A 265 -14.86 -4.02 4.23
N PRO A 266 -16.13 -4.24 4.64
CA PRO A 266 -16.88 -3.30 5.51
C PRO A 266 -16.20 -3.00 6.85
N LEU A 267 -15.47 -3.97 7.39
CA LEU A 267 -14.63 -3.79 8.58
C LEU A 267 -13.50 -2.78 8.33
N GLU A 268 -12.97 -2.71 7.11
CA GLU A 268 -11.93 -1.79 6.68
C GLU A 268 -12.53 -0.47 6.18
N MET A 269 -12.51 -0.18 4.88
CA MET A 269 -13.00 1.09 4.33
C MET A 269 -14.47 1.01 3.93
N GLY A 270 -14.92 -0.18 3.52
CA GLY A 270 -16.23 -0.43 2.96
C GLY A 270 -16.27 -0.21 1.45
N GLY A 271 -17.23 -0.89 0.79
CA GLY A 271 -17.32 -0.96 -0.66
C GLY A 271 -17.39 0.40 -1.33
N ALA A 272 -18.42 1.17 -0.98
CA ALA A 272 -18.67 2.47 -1.62
C ALA A 272 -17.51 3.46 -1.43
N PHE A 273 -16.95 3.56 -0.22
CA PHE A 273 -15.82 4.46 0.06
C PHE A 273 -14.57 4.06 -0.73
N TYR A 274 -14.27 2.75 -0.78
CA TYR A 274 -13.17 2.22 -1.58
C TYR A 274 -13.33 2.60 -3.06
N SER A 275 -14.49 2.34 -3.65
CA SER A 275 -14.75 2.64 -5.06
C SER A 275 -14.66 4.14 -5.37
N LEU A 276 -15.20 4.98 -4.48
CA LEU A 276 -15.07 6.43 -4.60
C LEU A 276 -13.62 6.89 -4.52
N ASN A 277 -12.80 6.31 -3.64
CA ASN A 277 -11.39 6.66 -3.50
C ASN A 277 -10.58 6.33 -4.77
N ILE A 278 -10.78 5.14 -5.32
CA ILE A 278 -10.17 4.72 -6.58
C ILE A 278 -10.59 5.67 -7.72
N ALA A 279 -11.88 5.99 -7.82
CA ALA A 279 -12.39 6.90 -8.85
C ALA A 279 -11.92 8.36 -8.67
N PHE A 280 -11.68 8.80 -7.43
CA PHE A 280 -11.26 10.16 -7.11
C PHE A 280 -9.78 10.40 -7.39
N THR A 281 -8.95 9.34 -7.35
CA THR A 281 -7.50 9.44 -7.56
C THR A 281 -7.12 10.08 -8.91
N PRO A 282 -7.67 9.66 -10.07
CA PRO A 282 -7.48 10.34 -11.35
C PRO A 282 -7.74 11.86 -11.32
N VAL A 283 -8.80 12.29 -10.64
CA VAL A 283 -9.20 13.71 -10.55
C VAL A 283 -8.15 14.50 -9.77
N VAL A 284 -7.69 13.94 -8.65
CA VAL A 284 -6.63 14.53 -7.84
C VAL A 284 -5.31 14.60 -8.60
N CYS A 285 -4.94 13.55 -9.33
CA CYS A 285 -3.72 13.54 -10.15
C CYS A 285 -3.74 14.66 -11.21
N LEU A 286 -4.87 14.85 -11.91
CA LEU A 286 -5.04 15.96 -12.86
C LEU A 286 -4.95 17.32 -12.17
N PHE A 287 -5.58 17.47 -11.01
CA PHE A 287 -5.50 18.71 -10.23
C PHE A 287 -4.06 19.04 -9.81
N LEU A 288 -3.34 18.09 -9.23
CA LEU A 288 -1.95 18.28 -8.81
C LEU A 288 -1.00 18.50 -10.01
N GLY A 289 -1.24 17.81 -11.13
CA GLY A 289 -0.52 18.08 -12.38
C GLY A 289 -0.75 19.50 -12.90
N SER A 290 -1.99 20.00 -12.85
CA SER A 290 -2.30 21.38 -13.25
C SER A 290 -1.64 22.42 -12.36
N ARG A 291 -1.57 22.14 -11.05
CA ARG A 291 -0.88 22.98 -10.07
C ARG A 291 0.62 23.02 -10.31
N TYR A 292 1.26 21.87 -10.57
CA TYR A 292 2.66 21.81 -10.96
C TYR A 292 2.95 22.65 -12.20
N VAL A 293 2.14 22.52 -13.26
CA VAL A 293 2.31 23.33 -14.49
C VAL A 293 2.15 24.82 -14.21
N ALA A 294 1.20 25.21 -13.36
CA ALA A 294 1.03 26.60 -12.95
C ALA A 294 2.23 27.11 -12.13
N PHE A 295 2.79 26.27 -11.25
CA PHE A 295 3.96 26.61 -10.45
C PHE A 295 5.22 26.79 -11.32
N THR A 296 5.47 25.87 -12.26
CA THR A 296 6.66 25.89 -13.12
C THR A 296 6.60 26.90 -14.25
N SER A 297 5.44 27.50 -14.49
CA SER A 297 5.29 28.63 -15.42
C SER A 297 5.96 29.92 -14.89
N ASP A 298 6.15 30.02 -13.57
CA ASP A 298 6.80 31.16 -12.91
C ASP A 298 8.29 30.86 -12.68
N LYS A 299 9.16 31.53 -13.46
CA LYS A 299 10.62 31.32 -13.41
C LYS A 299 11.23 31.60 -12.05
N GLU A 300 10.69 32.58 -11.31
CA GLU A 300 11.21 32.94 -9.98
C GLU A 300 10.98 31.81 -8.97
N ARG A 301 9.85 31.10 -9.10
CA ARG A 301 9.54 29.94 -8.26
C ARG A 301 10.39 28.72 -8.59
N VAL A 302 10.62 28.49 -9.87
CA VAL A 302 11.50 27.40 -10.34
C VAL A 302 12.92 27.59 -9.82
N GLU A 303 13.44 28.82 -9.88
CA GLU A 303 14.77 29.14 -9.35
C GLU A 303 14.84 28.96 -7.83
N LYS A 304 13.81 29.41 -7.09
CA LYS A 304 13.73 29.21 -5.63
C LYS A 304 13.62 27.73 -5.22
N ALA A 305 13.00 26.90 -6.06
CA ALA A 305 12.83 25.47 -5.82
C ALA A 305 14.04 24.63 -6.24
N ASP A 306 15.08 25.24 -6.84
CA ASP A 306 16.31 24.58 -7.30
C ASP A 306 16.06 23.35 -8.20
N LEU A 307 15.06 23.46 -9.08
CA LEU A 307 14.70 22.38 -10.00
C LEU A 307 15.70 22.30 -11.16
N GLN A 308 16.44 21.20 -11.24
CA GLN A 308 17.37 20.96 -12.35
C GLN A 308 16.63 20.57 -13.65
N PHE A 309 15.47 19.95 -13.50
CA PHE A 309 14.64 19.47 -14.61
C PHE A 309 13.18 19.87 -14.40
N VAL A 310 12.53 20.34 -15.47
CA VAL A 310 11.13 20.75 -15.45
C VAL A 310 10.38 20.00 -16.54
N TRP A 311 9.36 19.24 -16.13
CA TRP A 311 8.52 18.49 -17.04
C TRP A 311 7.64 19.43 -17.83
N LYS A 312 7.55 19.21 -19.14
CA LYS A 312 6.67 20.00 -19.99
C LYS A 312 5.21 19.66 -19.68
N PRO A 313 4.27 20.61 -19.86
CA PRO A 313 2.85 20.34 -19.66
C PRO A 313 2.35 19.10 -20.43
N SER A 314 2.84 18.90 -21.67
CA SER A 314 2.51 17.71 -22.47
C SER A 314 2.99 16.40 -21.85
N GLU A 315 4.15 16.41 -21.18
CA GLU A 315 4.72 15.23 -20.52
C GLU A 315 3.92 14.91 -19.25
N VAL A 316 3.58 15.94 -18.46
CA VAL A 316 2.75 15.80 -17.24
C VAL A 316 1.37 15.24 -17.57
N TYR A 317 0.62 15.90 -18.48
CA TYR A 317 -0.72 15.46 -18.84
C TYR A 317 -0.71 14.16 -19.65
N GLY A 318 0.34 13.92 -20.45
CA GLY A 318 0.52 12.66 -21.18
C GLY A 318 0.72 11.47 -20.24
N ALA A 319 1.61 11.60 -19.25
CA ALA A 319 1.86 10.56 -18.26
C ALA A 319 0.63 10.29 -17.39
N ILE A 320 -0.02 11.34 -16.85
CA ILE A 320 -1.24 11.20 -16.05
C ILE A 320 -2.38 10.61 -16.89
N GLY A 321 -2.59 11.11 -18.10
CA GLY A 321 -3.63 10.62 -19.01
C GLY A 321 -3.47 9.15 -19.35
N LEU A 322 -2.23 8.72 -19.66
CA LEU A 322 -1.93 7.31 -19.92
C LEU A 322 -2.26 6.42 -18.71
N LEU A 323 -1.84 6.83 -17.50
CA LEU A 323 -2.12 6.08 -16.28
C LEU A 323 -3.63 5.96 -16.00
N ILE A 324 -4.39 7.02 -16.23
CA ILE A 324 -5.85 7.00 -16.06
C ILE A 324 -6.50 6.02 -17.04
N ILE A 325 -6.08 6.02 -18.31
CA ILE A 325 -6.59 5.11 -19.33
C ILE A 325 -6.28 3.65 -18.94
N LEU A 326 -5.04 3.37 -18.56
CA LEU A 326 -4.59 2.03 -18.17
C LEU A 326 -5.30 1.53 -16.91
N GLN A 327 -5.49 2.40 -15.92
CA GLN A 327 -6.24 2.09 -14.70
C GLN A 327 -7.69 1.77 -15.01
N PHE A 328 -8.36 2.60 -15.81
CA PHE A 328 -9.76 2.39 -16.18
C PHE A 328 -9.94 1.10 -16.99
N PHE A 329 -9.09 0.86 -17.99
CA PHE A 329 -9.11 -0.37 -18.79
C PHE A 329 -8.91 -1.61 -17.92
N THR A 330 -7.93 -1.59 -17.02
CA THR A 330 -7.66 -2.71 -16.11
C THR A 330 -8.84 -2.97 -15.17
N PHE A 331 -9.47 -1.90 -14.66
CA PHE A 331 -10.64 -2.04 -13.80
C PHE A 331 -11.85 -2.62 -14.55
N LEU A 332 -12.07 -2.24 -15.82
CA LEU A 332 -13.12 -2.84 -16.65
C LEU A 332 -12.87 -4.33 -16.88
N LEU A 333 -11.63 -4.71 -17.22
CA LEU A 333 -11.25 -6.11 -17.38
C LEU A 333 -11.46 -6.90 -16.08
N PHE A 334 -11.09 -6.31 -14.94
CA PHE A 334 -11.32 -6.90 -13.63
C PHE A 334 -12.82 -7.16 -13.37
N VAL A 335 -13.68 -6.18 -13.66
CA VAL A 335 -15.15 -6.29 -13.49
C VAL A 335 -15.76 -7.33 -14.43
N ASP A 336 -15.20 -7.53 -15.61
CA ASP A 336 -15.64 -8.56 -16.56
C ASP A 336 -15.27 -9.97 -16.06
N LEU A 337 -14.04 -10.14 -15.56
CA LEU A 337 -13.52 -11.43 -15.12
C LEU A 337 -14.13 -11.90 -13.79
N MET A 338 -14.46 -10.98 -12.88
CA MET A 338 -14.94 -11.30 -11.54
C MET A 338 -16.32 -11.98 -11.52
N MET A 339 -16.60 -12.70 -10.44
CA MET A 339 -17.92 -13.31 -10.22
C MET A 339 -19.02 -12.23 -10.11
N PRO A 340 -20.08 -12.27 -10.95
CA PRO A 340 -21.10 -11.22 -10.99
C PRO A 340 -21.81 -10.97 -9.66
N SER A 341 -22.01 -12.03 -8.87
CA SER A 341 -22.67 -11.98 -7.56
C SER A 341 -21.99 -11.03 -6.57
N TYR A 342 -20.68 -10.76 -6.75
CA TYR A 342 -19.90 -9.92 -5.86
C TYR A 342 -19.76 -8.48 -6.36
N LYS A 343 -20.33 -8.10 -7.51
CA LYS A 343 -20.21 -6.72 -8.02
C LYS A 343 -20.86 -5.70 -7.09
N SER A 344 -21.97 -6.07 -6.45
CA SER A 344 -22.68 -5.23 -5.46
C SER A 344 -21.81 -4.83 -4.28
N THR A 345 -20.81 -5.65 -3.95
CA THR A 345 -19.92 -5.43 -2.80
C THR A 345 -18.96 -4.24 -2.99
N PHE A 346 -18.88 -3.65 -4.20
CA PHE A 346 -18.17 -2.40 -4.50
C PHE A 346 -19.03 -1.15 -4.24
N MET A 347 -20.36 -1.29 -4.23
CA MET A 347 -21.28 -0.18 -4.00
C MET A 347 -22.03 -0.33 -2.67
N ASN A 348 -21.58 -1.24 -1.82
CA ASN A 348 -22.19 -1.50 -0.53
C ASN A 348 -21.83 -0.38 0.48
N PHE A 349 -22.86 0.15 1.14
CA PHE A 349 -22.77 1.18 2.19
C PHE A 349 -22.85 0.58 3.61
N GLN A 350 -22.96 -0.74 3.72
CA GLN A 350 -23.02 -1.45 4.99
C GLN A 350 -21.84 -1.07 5.90
N SER A 351 -22.17 -0.73 7.14
CA SER A 351 -21.19 -0.49 8.19
C SER A 351 -20.55 -1.79 8.65
N GLY A 352 -19.35 -1.71 9.22
CA GLY A 352 -18.67 -2.87 9.79
C GLY A 352 -19.46 -3.52 10.93
N SER A 353 -20.20 -2.72 11.72
CA SER A 353 -21.10 -3.22 12.76
C SER A 353 -22.28 -4.02 12.20
N GLU A 354 -22.93 -3.51 11.14
CA GLU A 354 -24.01 -4.23 10.46
C GLU A 354 -23.50 -5.53 9.84
N PHE A 355 -22.32 -5.48 9.23
CA PHE A 355 -21.66 -6.65 8.67
C PHE A 355 -21.38 -7.72 9.73
N CYS A 356 -20.89 -7.32 10.91
CA CYS A 356 -20.73 -8.26 12.03
C CYS A 356 -22.06 -8.87 12.44
N ILE A 357 -23.13 -8.07 12.58
CA ILE A 357 -24.46 -8.57 12.98
C ILE A 357 -25.02 -9.57 11.97
N GLU A 358 -24.87 -9.31 10.68
CA GLU A 358 -25.31 -10.23 9.63
C GLU A 358 -24.51 -11.52 9.60
N SER A 359 -23.20 -11.46 9.87
CA SER A 359 -22.32 -12.64 9.87
C SER A 359 -22.56 -13.58 11.06
N PHE A 360 -23.23 -13.10 12.13
CA PHE A 360 -23.62 -13.91 13.30
C PHE A 360 -25.03 -14.51 13.20
N ARG A 361 -25.80 -14.16 12.16
CA ARG A 361 -27.11 -14.76 11.86
C ARG A 361 -26.95 -15.93 10.91
#